data_AF-A0A142X470-F1
#
_entry.id   AF-A0A142X470-F1
#
_cell.length_a   1.000
_cell.length_b   1.000
_cell.length_c   1.000
_cell.angle_alpha   90.00
_cell.angle_beta   90.00
_cell.angle_gamma   90.00
#
_symmetry.space_group_name_H-M   'P 1'
#
loop_
_entity.id
_entity.type
_entity.pdbx_description
1 polymer ?
#
loop_
_entity_poly.entity_id
_entity_poly.type
_entity_poly.pdbx_seq_one_letter_code
_entity_poly.pdbx_strand_id
1 'polypeptide(L)'
;MADENRRQSEKRVFRLMLSEYQLLQELAHAPVDLDNAAPSVEEASEFLATLGLVVLRNRTVTLTDGGWNVVRTEPISRTAYTVAFDRCRLIW
;
A
#
# COMPACT_ATOMS: atom_id res chain seq x y z
N MET A 1 -21.21 28.77 -3.52
CA MET A 1 -19.80 28.37 -3.28
C MET A 1 -19.71 27.06 -2.50
N ALA A 2 -20.44 26.00 -2.90
CA ALA A 2 -20.48 24.71 -2.17
C ALA A 2 -19.87 23.54 -2.96
N ASP A 3 -19.66 23.70 -4.27
CA ASP A 3 -19.21 22.62 -5.15
C ASP A 3 -17.68 22.46 -5.25
N GLU A 4 -16.92 23.51 -4.91
CA GLU A 4 -15.46 23.51 -5.07
C GLU A 4 -14.74 22.68 -3.99
N ASN A 5 -15.31 22.60 -2.78
CA ASN A 5 -14.80 21.76 -1.68
C ASN A 5 -15.02 20.25 -1.91
N ARG A 6 -16.07 19.87 -2.65
CA ARG A 6 -16.38 18.46 -2.88
C ARG A 6 -15.41 17.84 -3.89
N ARG A 7 -15.03 18.59 -4.93
CA ARG A 7 -14.09 18.14 -5.97
C ARG A 7 -12.62 18.11 -5.53
N GLN A 8 -12.21 18.94 -4.57
CA GLN A 8 -10.85 18.86 -3.98
C GLN A 8 -10.65 17.67 -3.04
N SER A 9 -11.74 17.12 -2.48
CA SER A 9 -11.72 15.96 -1.58
C SER A 9 -11.50 14.63 -2.34
N GLU A 10 -11.85 14.57 -3.63
CA GLU A 10 -11.74 13.36 -4.45
C GLU A 10 -10.31 13.01 -4.87
N LYS A 11 -9.37 13.98 -4.83
CA LYS A 11 -7.95 13.77 -5.18
C LYS A 11 -7.06 13.34 -3.99
N ARG A 12 -7.65 13.11 -2.80
CA ARG A 12 -6.89 12.87 -1.56
C ARG A 12 -6.91 11.43 -1.06
N VAL A 13 -7.51 10.50 -1.80
CA VAL A 13 -7.61 9.10 -1.36
C VAL A 13 -6.52 8.27 -2.02
N PHE A 14 -5.66 7.65 -1.21
CA PHE A 14 -4.75 6.61 -1.65
C PHE A 14 -5.45 5.26 -1.50
N ARG A 15 -5.44 4.41 -2.53
CA ARG A 15 -6.13 3.11 -2.50
C ARG A 15 -5.16 1.99 -2.87
N LEU A 16 -5.31 0.87 -2.17
CA LEU A 16 -4.70 -0.40 -2.49
C LEU A 16 -5.80 -1.45 -2.65
N MET A 17 -5.52 -2.49 -3.43
CA MET A 17 -6.28 -3.73 -3.35
C MET A 17 -6.10 -4.35 -1.95
N LEU A 18 -7.10 -5.12 -1.52
CA LEU A 18 -7.05 -5.80 -0.22
C LEU A 18 -5.84 -6.75 -0.14
N SER A 19 -5.52 -7.45 -1.23
CA SER A 19 -4.37 -8.35 -1.34
C SER A 19 -3.03 -7.63 -1.22
N GLU A 20 -2.88 -6.47 -1.88
CA GLU A 20 -1.68 -5.62 -1.77
C GLU A 20 -1.50 -5.10 -0.35
N TYR A 21 -2.60 -4.66 0.29
CA TYR A 21 -2.55 -4.21 1.68
C TYR A 21 -2.21 -5.37 2.63
N GLN A 22 -2.75 -6.57 2.41
CA GLN A 22 -2.40 -7.76 3.19
C GLN A 22 -0.91 -8.10 3.06
N LEU A 23 -0.35 -8.03 1.85
CA LEU A 23 1.08 -8.24 1.62
C LEU A 23 1.92 -7.21 2.40
N LEU A 24 1.53 -5.93 2.44
CA LEU A 24 2.22 -4.93 3.28
C LEU A 24 2.14 -5.28 4.77
N GLN A 25 1.02 -5.79 5.26
CA GLN A 25 0.88 -6.23 6.64
C GLN A 25 1.78 -7.43 6.95
N GLU A 26 1.87 -8.40 6.04
CA GLU A 26 2.78 -9.54 6.17
C GLU A 26 4.25 -9.09 6.20
N LEU A 27 4.62 -8.18 5.29
CA LEU A 27 5.96 -7.58 5.22
C LEU A 27 6.34 -6.77 6.47
N ALA A 28 5.36 -6.27 7.23
CA ALA A 28 5.60 -5.61 8.51
C ALA A 28 6.02 -6.58 9.62
N HIS A 29 5.74 -7.88 9.46
CA HIS A 29 6.17 -8.91 10.40
C HIS A 29 7.50 -9.55 9.98
N ALA A 30 7.66 -9.84 8.68
CA ALA A 30 8.88 -10.44 8.16
C ALA A 30 9.07 -10.10 6.66
N PRO A 31 10.32 -9.97 6.18
CA PRO A 31 10.60 -9.91 4.75
C PRO A 31 10.05 -11.12 4.00
N VAL A 32 9.65 -10.92 2.75
CA VAL A 32 9.18 -12.00 1.87
C VAL A 32 10.26 -12.35 0.85
N ASP A 33 10.56 -13.64 0.73
CA ASP A 33 11.43 -14.18 -0.31
C ASP A 33 10.61 -14.63 -1.52
N LEU A 34 10.91 -14.07 -2.70
CA LEU A 34 10.20 -14.34 -3.95
C LEU A 34 10.65 -15.64 -4.62
N ASP A 35 11.70 -16.33 -4.17
CA ASP A 35 12.12 -17.62 -4.77
C ASP A 35 11.05 -18.71 -4.68
N ASN A 36 10.18 -18.64 -3.67
CA ASN A 36 9.09 -19.60 -3.45
C ASN A 36 7.71 -18.94 -3.41
N ALA A 37 7.61 -17.67 -3.80
CA ALA A 37 6.34 -16.94 -3.78
C ALA A 37 5.46 -17.31 -4.98
N ALA A 38 4.14 -17.24 -4.79
CA ALA A 38 3.21 -17.35 -5.91
C ALA A 38 3.41 -16.17 -6.88
N PRO A 39 3.16 -16.34 -8.20
CA PRO A 39 3.29 -15.26 -9.18
C PRO A 39 2.50 -14.00 -8.83
N SER A 40 1.33 -14.15 -8.19
CA SER A 40 0.51 -13.02 -7.72
C SER A 40 1.20 -12.18 -6.63
N VAL A 41 2.07 -12.77 -5.82
CA VAL A 41 2.84 -12.06 -4.79
C VAL A 41 3.99 -11.30 -5.43
N GLU A 42 4.62 -11.86 -6.46
CA GLU A 42 5.66 -11.17 -7.24
C GLU A 42 5.07 -9.95 -7.95
N GLU A 43 3.94 -10.11 -8.66
CA GLU A 43 3.22 -9.01 -9.30
C GLU A 43 2.80 -7.91 -8.30
N ALA A 44 2.25 -8.29 -7.14
CA ALA A 44 1.88 -7.34 -6.10
C ALA A 44 3.11 -6.62 -5.53
N SER A 45 4.23 -7.32 -5.35
CA SER A 45 5.49 -6.73 -4.85
C SER A 45 6.07 -5.73 -5.84
N GLU A 46 6.06 -6.04 -7.13
CA GLU A 46 6.48 -5.12 -8.19
C GLU A 46 5.62 -3.86 -8.21
N PHE A 47 4.29 -4.02 -8.16
CA PHE A 47 3.37 -2.89 -8.08
C PHE A 47 3.64 -2.01 -6.86
N LEU A 48 3.75 -2.60 -5.67
CA LEU A 48 4.05 -1.87 -4.43
C LEU A 48 5.43 -1.17 -4.49
N ALA A 49 6.40 -1.72 -5.22
CA ALA A 49 7.70 -1.10 -5.44
C ALA A 49 7.56 0.16 -6.32
N THR A 50 6.70 0.13 -7.36
CA THR A 50 6.42 1.33 -8.18
C THR A 50 5.79 2.46 -7.36
N LEU A 51 5.07 2.12 -6.29
CA LEU A 51 4.49 3.08 -5.34
C LEU A 51 5.49 3.54 -4.26
N GLY A 52 6.70 3.01 -4.26
CA GLY A 52 7.73 3.31 -3.26
C GLY A 52 7.42 2.76 -1.86
N LEU A 53 6.51 1.80 -1.73
CA LEU A 53 6.09 1.23 -0.44
C LEU A 53 6.96 0.04 -0.01
N VAL A 54 7.59 -0.63 -0.97
CA VAL A 54 8.53 -1.72 -0.73
C VAL A 54 9.80 -1.51 -1.55
N VAL A 55 10.87 -2.17 -1.13
CA VAL A 55 12.09 -2.31 -1.91
C VAL A 55 12.37 -3.79 -2.17
N LEU A 56 12.71 -4.09 -3.41
CA LEU A 56 13.14 -5.42 -3.85
C LEU A 56 14.66 -5.46 -3.93
N ARG A 57 15.30 -6.35 -3.16
CA ARG A 57 16.76 -6.60 -3.22
C ARG A 57 17.02 -8.09 -3.13
N ASN A 58 17.78 -8.64 -4.07
CA ASN A 58 18.14 -10.07 -4.09
C ASN A 58 16.94 -11.00 -3.91
N ARG A 59 15.84 -10.75 -4.65
CA ARG A 59 14.56 -11.48 -4.54
C ARG A 59 13.88 -11.42 -3.17
N THR A 60 14.39 -10.62 -2.24
CA THR A 60 13.75 -10.31 -0.96
C THR A 60 13.02 -8.97 -1.03
N VAL A 61 11.75 -8.96 -0.61
CA VAL A 61 10.90 -7.77 -0.52
C VAL A 61 10.87 -7.31 0.93
N THR A 62 11.04 -6.01 1.15
CA THR A 62 11.00 -5.37 2.47
C THR A 62 10.26 -4.04 2.41
N LEU A 63 9.65 -3.61 3.52
CA LEU A 63 8.98 -2.30 3.58
C LEU A 63 9.98 -1.15 3.52
N THR A 64 9.60 -0.08 2.83
CA THR A 64 10.21 1.25 2.99
C THR A 64 9.57 1.99 4.17
N ASP A 65 10.08 3.18 4.51
CA ASP A 65 9.44 4.06 5.49
C ASP A 65 8.00 4.41 5.09
N GLY A 66 7.75 4.62 3.79
CA GLY A 66 6.41 4.84 3.25
C GLY A 66 5.49 3.63 3.43
N GLY A 67 6.00 2.41 3.19
CA GLY A 67 5.27 1.17 3.45
C GLY A 67 4.91 1.01 4.92
N TRP A 68 5.86 1.24 5.83
CA TRP A 68 5.61 1.25 7.27
C TRP A 68 4.54 2.27 7.67
N ASN A 69 4.57 3.44 7.07
CA ASN A 69 3.60 4.47 7.38
C ASN A 69 2.18 4.09 6.91
N VAL A 70 2.03 3.45 5.74
CA VAL A 70 0.74 2.90 5.29
C VAL A 70 0.22 1.84 6.26
N VAL A 71 1.07 0.90 6.70
CA VAL A 71 0.67 -0.17 7.64
C VAL A 71 0.23 0.38 9.00
N ARG A 72 0.84 1.49 9.46
CA ARG A 72 0.54 2.12 10.75
C ARG A 72 -0.64 3.09 10.69
N THR A 73 -1.03 3.53 9.49
CA THR A 73 -2.13 4.49 9.32
C THR A 73 -3.47 3.76 9.28
N GLU A 74 -4.43 4.20 10.09
CA GLU A 74 -5.78 3.64 10.05
C GLU A 74 -6.46 3.94 8.69
N PRO A 75 -7.00 2.91 7.99
CA PRO A 75 -7.77 3.13 6.77
C PRO A 75 -9.02 3.95 7.02
N ILE A 76 -9.35 4.86 6.09
CA ILE A 76 -10.61 5.61 6.14
C ILE A 76 -11.79 4.82 5.58
N SER A 77 -11.53 3.75 4.82
CA SER A 77 -12.55 2.84 4.29
C SER A 77 -11.94 1.50 3.89
N ARG A 78 -12.73 0.43 4.02
CA ARG A 78 -12.40 -0.92 3.59
C ARG A 78 -13.62 -1.56 2.93
N THR A 79 -13.41 -2.16 1.77
CA THR A 79 -14.39 -3.01 1.08
C THR A 79 -13.86 -4.44 1.00
N ALA A 80 -14.61 -5.33 0.34
CA ALA A 80 -14.14 -6.69 0.05
C ALA A 80 -12.89 -6.71 -0.86
N TYR A 81 -12.62 -5.63 -1.61
CA TYR A 81 -11.57 -5.62 -2.63
C TYR A 81 -10.53 -4.53 -2.43
N THR A 82 -10.83 -3.48 -1.66
CA THR A 82 -9.95 -2.30 -1.56
C THR A 82 -9.86 -1.76 -0.14
N VAL A 83 -8.71 -1.14 0.14
CA VAL A 83 -8.45 -0.39 1.37
C VAL A 83 -8.06 1.02 0.97
N ALA A 84 -8.68 2.01 1.59
CA ALA A 84 -8.50 3.43 1.27
C ALA A 84 -7.91 4.18 2.46
N PHE A 85 -6.99 5.09 2.18
CA PHE A 85 -6.29 5.92 3.15
C PHE A 85 -6.45 7.40 2.79
N ASP A 86 -6.50 8.24 3.81
CA ASP A 86 -6.35 9.68 3.62
C ASP A 86 -4.88 9.98 3.30
N ARG A 87 -4.61 10.43 2.07
CA ARG A 87 -3.26 10.74 1.60
C ARG A 87 -2.61 11.86 2.42
N CYS A 88 -3.38 12.74 3.04
CA CYS A 88 -2.83 13.78 3.92
C CYS A 88 -2.25 13.22 5.23
N ARG A 89 -2.63 11.99 5.62
CA ARG A 89 -2.07 11.28 6.78
C ARG A 89 -0.86 10.40 6.41
N LEU A 90 -0.63 10.19 5.11
CA LEU A 90 0.53 9.47 4.64
C LEU A 90 1.72 10.43 4.47
N ILE A 91 2.62 10.42 5.46
CA ILE A 91 3.97 10.95 5.39
C ILE A 91 4.76 10.09 4.38
N TRP A 92 5.28 10.73 3.32
CA TRP A 92 6.11 10.15 2.28
C TRP A 92 7.51 10.75 2.33
#